data_AF-A0A847CLI5-F1
#
_entry.id   AF-A0A847CLI5-F1
#
_cell.length_a   1.000
_cell.length_b   1.000
_cell.length_c   1.000
_cell.angle_alpha   90.00
_cell.angle_beta   90.00
_cell.angle_gamma   90.00
#
_symmetry.space_group_name_H-M   'P 1'
#
loop_
_entity.id
_entity.type
_entity.pdbx_description
1 polymer ?
#
loop_
_entity_poly.entity_id
_entity_poly.type
_entity_poly.pdbx_seq_one_letter_code
_entity_poly.pdbx_strand_id
1 'polypeptide(L)' 'MNSENDKDKKRLLRLEECSLRLETIHQMRWKLMETLSDNENQNIYYEANELLNEIEHKLWDYINGKVDLY' A
#
# COMPACT_ATOMS: atom_id res chain seq x y z
N MET A 1 -27.52 -14.04 1.29
CA MET A 1 -27.63 -12.60 0.98
C MET A 1 -27.07 -11.69 2.08
N ASN A 2 -27.20 -11.97 3.37
CA ASN A 2 -26.66 -11.08 4.42
C ASN A 2 -25.13 -11.16 4.64
N SER A 3 -24.51 -12.32 4.46
CA SER A 3 -23.07 -12.53 4.76
C SER A 3 -22.11 -11.88 3.76
N GLU A 4 -22.53 -11.70 2.52
CA GLU A 4 -21.73 -11.10 1.44
C GLU A 4 -21.68 -9.58 1.60
N ASN A 5 -22.83 -8.98 1.94
CA ASN A 5 -22.96 -7.56 2.24
C ASN A 5 -22.14 -7.14 3.47
N ASP A 6 -22.06 -7.99 4.49
CA ASP A 6 -21.22 -7.75 5.68
C ASP A 6 -19.72 -7.81 5.38
N LYS A 7 -19.30 -8.68 4.45
CA LYS A 7 -17.90 -8.74 3.99
C LYS A 7 -17.50 -7.50 3.22
N ASP A 8 -18.38 -7.04 2.31
CA ASP A 8 -18.14 -5.84 1.51
C ASP A 8 -18.09 -4.58 2.39
N LYS A 9 -19.00 -4.47 3.37
CA LYS A 9 -18.98 -3.38 4.33
C LYS A 9 -17.69 -3.33 5.15
N LYS A 10 -17.22 -4.48 5.64
CA LYS A 10 -15.93 -4.58 6.37
C LYS A 10 -14.74 -4.21 5.48
N ARG A 11 -14.74 -4.65 4.22
CA ARG A 11 -13.71 -4.30 3.25
C ARG A 11 -13.68 -2.79 2.98
N LEU A 12 -14.84 -2.15 2.83
CA LEU A 12 -14.97 -0.71 2.65
C LEU A 12 -14.38 0.07 3.84
N LEU A 13 -14.73 -0.33 5.07
CA LEU A 13 -14.20 0.31 6.27
C LEU A 13 -12.66 0.22 6.34
N ARG A 14 -12.09 -0.94 6.03
CA ARG A 14 -10.63 -1.11 5.99
C ARG A 14 -9.97 -0.33 4.86
N LEU A 15 -10.66 -0.19 3.72
CA LEU A 15 -10.19 0.66 2.62
C LEU A 15 -10.16 2.13 3.02
N GLU A 16 -11.21 2.63 3.69
CA GLU A 16 -11.25 3.99 4.22
C GLU A 16 -10.11 4.22 5.23
N GLU A 17 -9.90 3.29 6.16
CA GLU A 17 -8.80 3.35 7.13
C GLU A 17 -7.41 3.37 6.46
N CYS A 18 -7.24 2.62 5.38
CA CYS A 18 -5.96 2.50 4.68
C CYS A 18 -5.75 3.54 3.57
N SER A 19 -6.77 4.32 3.21
CA SER A 19 -6.73 5.27 2.09
C SER A 19 -5.54 6.23 2.18
N LEU A 20 -5.32 6.86 3.33
CA LEU A 20 -4.20 7.77 3.57
C LEU A 20 -2.84 7.06 3.49
N ARG A 21 -2.75 5.80 3.95
CA ARG A 21 -1.51 5.01 3.88
C ARG A 21 -1.17 4.66 2.44
N LEU A 22 -2.17 4.27 1.65
CA LEU A 22 -2.01 3.99 0.21
C LEU A 22 -1.60 5.26 -0.55
N GLU A 23 -2.22 6.40 -0.25
CA GLU A 23 -1.83 7.68 -0.83
C GLU A 23 -0.38 8.05 -0.47
N THR A 24 0.00 7.86 0.79
CA THR A 24 1.37 8.12 1.26
C THR A 24 2.39 7.26 0.50
N ILE A 25 2.10 5.97 0.27
CA ILE A 25 2.97 5.09 -0.53
C ILE A 25 3.09 5.61 -1.97
N HIS A 26 1.99 6.05 -2.58
CA HIS A 26 2.02 6.62 -3.92
C HIS A 26 2.89 7.89 -3.99
N GLN A 27 2.73 8.79 -3.02
CA GLN A 27 3.56 10.00 -2.93
C GLN A 27 5.05 9.67 -2.70
N MET A 28 5.36 8.65 -1.91
CA MET A 28 6.73 8.17 -1.72
C MET A 28 7.34 7.63 -3.01
N ARG A 29 6.58 6.87 -3.82
CA ARG A 29 7.05 6.40 -5.14
C ARG A 29 7.36 7.54 -6.09
N TRP A 30 6.54 8.59 -6.12
CA TRP A 30 6.82 9.78 -6.93
C TRP A 30 8.12 10.47 -6.53
N LYS A 31 8.30 10.73 -5.22
CA LYS A 31 9.55 11.31 -4.72
C LYS A 31 10.76 10.44 -5.05
N LEU A 32 10.62 9.12 -4.92
CA LEU A 32 11.68 8.19 -5.25
C LEU A 32 12.03 8.22 -6.75
N MET A 33 11.04 8.36 -7.63
CA MET A 33 11.24 8.52 -9.07
C MET A 33 11.92 9.85 -9.43
N GLU A 34 11.60 10.93 -8.72
CA GLU A 34 12.29 12.22 -8.88
C GLU A 34 13.78 12.12 -8.52
N THR A 35 14.15 11.30 -7.53
CA THR A 35 15.58 11.11 -7.15
C THR A 35 16.40 10.29 -8.14
N LEU A 36 15.75 9.56 -9.04
CA LEU A 36 16.40 8.69 -10.04
C LEU A 36 17.09 9.50 -11.16
N SER A 37 16.67 10.75 -11.40
CA SER A 37 17.24 11.59 -12.46
C SER A 37 18.72 11.93 -12.25
N ASP A 38 19.24 11.75 -11.03
CA ASP A 38 20.62 12.11 -10.65
C ASP A 38 21.61 10.93 -10.72
N ASN A 39 21.21 9.81 -11.33
CA ASN A 39 22.06 8.77 -11.92
C ASN A 39 23.11 8.01 -11.07
N GLU A 40 23.12 8.10 -9.75
CA GLU A 40 24.10 7.35 -8.93
C GLU A 40 23.53 6.24 -8.04
N ASN A 41 22.22 6.10 -7.86
CA ASN A 41 21.66 5.17 -6.86
C ASN A 41 20.46 4.34 -7.32
N GLN A 42 20.60 3.67 -8.46
CA GLN A 42 19.59 2.70 -8.94
C GLN A 42 19.31 1.60 -7.91
N ASN A 43 20.32 1.14 -7.16
CA ASN A 43 20.12 0.12 -6.12
C ASN A 43 19.21 0.62 -4.99
N ILE A 44 19.41 1.86 -4.52
CA ILE A 44 18.56 2.45 -3.48
C ILE A 44 17.12 2.61 -4.01
N TYR A 45 16.97 2.99 -5.27
CA TYR A 45 15.66 3.05 -5.91
C TYR A 45 14.95 1.68 -5.90
N TYR A 46 15.63 0.62 -6.34
CA TYR A 46 15.04 -0.72 -6.37
C TYR A 46 14.69 -1.22 -4.96
N GLU A 47 15.60 -1.08 -3.99
CA GLU A 47 15.36 -1.50 -2.61
C GLU A 47 14.20 -0.74 -1.96
N ALA A 48 14.15 0.59 -2.13
CA ALA A 48 13.06 1.40 -1.60
C ALA A 48 11.72 1.08 -2.27
N ASN A 49 11.71 0.82 -3.58
CA ASN A 49 10.48 0.47 -4.29
C ASN A 49 9.98 -0.92 -3.87
N GLU A 50 10.86 -1.89 -3.65
CA GLU A 50 10.49 -3.21 -3.12
C GLU A 50 9.91 -3.11 -1.71
N LEU A 51 10.50 -2.30 -0.82
CA LEU A 51 9.95 -2.05 0.51
C LEU A 51 8.54 -1.44 0.42
N LEU A 52 8.32 -0.47 -0.47
CA LEU A 52 7.00 0.13 -0.70
C LEU A 52 5.99 -0.90 -1.24
N ASN A 53 6.43 -1.80 -2.13
CA ASN A 53 5.61 -2.91 -2.63
C ASN A 53 5.18 -3.85 -1.50
N GLU A 54 6.10 -4.24 -0.61
CA GLU A 54 5.79 -5.10 0.53
C GLU A 54 4.77 -4.47 1.49
N ILE A 55 4.93 -3.18 1.78
CA ILE A 55 4.00 -2.45 2.65
C ILE A 55 2.62 -2.36 1.99
N GLU A 56 2.56 -2.02 0.70
CA GLU A 56 1.31 -1.97 -0.04
C GLU A 56 0.60 -3.33 -0.07
N HIS A 57 1.35 -4.43 -0.29
CA HIS A 57 0.78 -5.77 -0.27
C HIS A 57 0.15 -6.11 1.09
N LYS A 58 0.82 -5.78 2.20
CA LYS A 58 0.28 -6.00 3.55
C LYS A 58 -1.01 -5.19 3.79
N LEU A 59 -1.07 -3.95 3.30
CA LEU A 59 -2.30 -3.14 3.37
C LEU A 59 -3.43 -3.77 2.56
N TRP A 60 -3.15 -4.25 1.35
CA TRP A 60 -4.17 -4.94 0.55
C TRP A 60 -4.64 -6.25 1.17
N ASP A 61 -3.75 -7.01 1.79
CA ASP A 61 -4.12 -8.23 2.50
C ASP A 61 -5.02 -7.91 3.71
N TYR A 62 -4.73 -6.83 4.44
CA TYR A 62 -5.61 -6.33 5.50
C TYR A 62 -6.96 -5.87 4.95
N ILE A 63 -7.00 -5.02 3.91
CA ILE A 63 -8.24 -4.54 3.27
C ILE A 63 -9.11 -5.72 2.86
N ASN A 64 -8.51 -6.74 2.25
CA ASN A 64 -9.20 -7.95 1.82
C ASN A 64 -9.54 -8.92 2.96
N GLY A 65 -9.14 -8.62 4.19
CA GLY A 65 -9.45 -9.40 5.38
C GLY A 65 -8.71 -10.74 5.46
N LYS A 66 -7.54 -10.83 4.81
CA LYS A 66 -6.66 -12.01 4.88
C LYS A 66 -5.78 -12.00 6.13
N VAL A 67 -5.54 -10.80 6.69
CA VAL A 67 -4.76 -10.58 7.91
C VAL A 67 -5.45 -9.54 8.78
N ASP A 68 -5.24 -9.59 10.09
CA ASP A 68 -5.69 -8.57 11.04
C ASP A 68 -4.58 -7.52 11.25
N LEU A 69 -4.97 -6.29 11.62
CA LEU A 69 -4.01 -5.27 12.05
C LEU A 69 -3.54 -5.63 13.47
N TYR A 70 -2.24 -5.90 13.63
CA TYR A 70 -1.61 -6.17 14.93
C TYR A 70 -1.69 -4.97 15.88
#